data_AF-A0AAW0WYV7-F1
#
_entry.id   AF-A0AAW0WYV7-F1
#
_cell.length_a   1.000
_cell.length_b   1.000
_cell.length_c   1.000
_cell.angle_alpha   90.00
_cell.angle_beta   90.00
_cell.angle_gamma   90.00
#
_symmetry.space_group_name_H-M   'P 1'
#
loop_
_entity.id
_entity.type
_entity.pdbx_description
1 polymer ?
#
loop_
_entity_poly.entity_id
_entity_poly.type
_entity_poly.pdbx_seq_one_letter_code
_entity_poly.pdbx_strand_id
1 'polypeptide(L)'
;MARQREEKLRRYKEKKAVADRLAELKKALDNPGHDEDTLRNYYITMVKKFVHESLDELQSVIMEHKMLSEMEVMKKKGMLPSSEVATKTTPFKPILITRDAINKNVFGMGYPSHPSMSVAEFYDQRVKDGWFPDPSKRLNCLQDQAELGPEVAKEAEEHEEEEKEKAEEQDDPEKLAQDRKWDEWRDTHRRGWGNTYNRS
;
A
#
# COMPACT_ATOMS: atom_id res chain seq x y z
N MET A 1 25.37 29.90 -18.66
CA MET A 1 24.96 29.94 -17.23
C MET A 1 24.40 31.29 -16.80
N ALA A 2 25.16 32.40 -16.84
CA ALA A 2 24.68 33.71 -16.35
C ALA A 2 23.39 34.22 -17.04
N ARG A 3 23.34 34.23 -18.39
CA ARG A 3 22.18 34.72 -19.15
C ARG A 3 20.89 33.93 -18.87
N GLN A 4 20.98 32.61 -18.79
CA GLN A 4 19.82 31.74 -18.49
C GLN A 4 19.27 32.00 -17.08
N ARG A 5 20.16 32.24 -16.10
CA ARG A 5 19.77 32.59 -14.74
C ARG A 5 19.09 33.96 -14.69
N GLU A 6 19.66 34.95 -15.37
CA GLU A 6 19.09 36.30 -15.47
C GLU A 6 17.70 36.27 -16.12
N GLU A 7 17.52 35.49 -17.18
CA GLU A 7 16.22 35.35 -17.83
C GLU A 7 15.18 34.69 -16.93
N LYS A 8 15.54 33.62 -16.21
CA LYS A 8 14.66 33.00 -15.20
C LYS A 8 14.28 34.01 -14.11
N LEU A 9 15.24 34.79 -13.63
CA LEU A 9 14.99 35.81 -12.62
C LEU A 9 14.07 36.91 -13.14
N ARG A 10 14.24 37.34 -14.40
CA ARG A 10 13.37 38.32 -15.06
C ARG A 10 11.94 37.79 -15.16
N ARG A 11 11.76 36.58 -15.68
CA ARG A 11 10.44 35.92 -15.77
C ARG A 11 9.77 35.78 -14.41
N TYR A 12 10.52 35.39 -13.39
CA TYR A 12 10.00 35.30 -12.02
C TYR A 12 9.51 36.66 -11.50
N LYS A 13 10.30 37.72 -11.71
CA LYS A 13 9.92 39.09 -11.32
C LYS A 13 8.68 39.58 -12.07
N GLU A 14 8.60 39.32 -13.38
CA GLU A 14 7.42 39.64 -14.21
C GLU A 14 6.17 38.91 -13.71
N LYS A 15 6.26 37.59 -13.49
CA LYS A 15 5.16 36.77 -12.96
C LYS A 15 4.69 37.26 -11.60
N LYS A 16 5.63 37.60 -10.71
CA LYS A 16 5.33 38.15 -9.38
C LYS A 16 4.62 39.50 -9.48
N ALA A 17 5.11 40.42 -10.32
CA ALA A 17 4.49 41.73 -10.51
C ALA A 17 3.05 41.62 -11.06
N VAL A 18 2.80 40.68 -11.98
CA VAL A 18 1.44 40.41 -12.49
C VAL A 18 0.54 39.83 -11.39
N ALA A 19 1.04 38.92 -10.56
CA ALA A 19 0.29 38.33 -9.46
C ALA A 19 -0.04 39.37 -8.36
N ASP A 20 0.93 40.20 -7.98
CA ASP A 20 0.76 41.27 -6.99
C ASP A 20 -0.29 42.28 -7.48
N ARG A 21 -0.19 42.71 -8.75
CA ARG A 21 -1.17 43.62 -9.36
C ARG A 21 -2.57 43.01 -9.45
N LEU A 22 -2.68 41.72 -9.72
CA LEU A 22 -3.97 41.03 -9.74
C LEU A 22 -4.59 40.99 -8.33
N ALA A 23 -3.78 40.78 -7.29
CA ALA A 23 -4.24 40.81 -5.90
C ALA A 23 -4.71 42.21 -5.48
N GLU A 24 -4.03 43.27 -5.93
CA GLU A 24 -4.46 44.66 -5.71
C GLU A 24 -5.78 44.96 -6.42
N LEU A 25 -5.90 44.60 -7.71
CA LEU A 25 -7.13 44.80 -8.48
C LEU A 25 -8.31 43.99 -7.93
N LYS A 26 -8.05 42.81 -7.38
CA LYS A 26 -9.08 42.00 -6.70
C LYS A 26 -9.64 42.74 -5.48
N LYS A 27 -8.77 43.31 -4.64
CA LYS A 27 -9.20 44.12 -3.49
C LYS A 27 -9.98 45.37 -3.92
N ALA A 28 -9.59 45.99 -5.03
CA ALA A 28 -10.30 47.14 -5.58
C ALA A 28 -11.70 46.77 -6.10
N LEU A 29 -11.87 45.55 -6.63
CA LEU A 29 -13.14 45.03 -7.13
C LEU A 29 -14.12 44.68 -6.01
N ASP A 30 -13.63 44.28 -4.84
CA ASP A 30 -14.47 44.00 -3.67
C ASP A 30 -15.19 45.26 -3.14
N ASN A 31 -14.76 46.47 -3.56
CA ASN A 31 -15.45 47.72 -3.24
C ASN A 31 -16.74 47.86 -4.09
N PRO A 32 -17.91 48.11 -3.48
CA PRO A 32 -19.18 48.24 -4.20
C PRO A 32 -19.24 49.36 -5.26
N GLY A 33 -18.33 50.34 -5.20
CA GLY A 33 -18.24 51.46 -6.14
C GLY A 33 -17.12 51.32 -7.17
N HIS A 34 -16.75 50.11 -7.57
CA HIS A 34 -15.67 49.91 -8.55
C HIS A 34 -16.11 50.28 -9.97
N ASP A 35 -15.22 50.92 -10.71
CA ASP A 35 -15.44 51.26 -12.11
C ASP A 35 -15.34 50.04 -13.03
N GLU A 36 -16.05 50.05 -14.18
CA GLU A 36 -15.92 49.00 -15.21
C GLU A 36 -14.46 48.84 -15.71
N ASP A 37 -13.69 49.93 -15.73
CA ASP A 37 -12.28 49.88 -16.11
C ASP A 37 -11.44 49.03 -15.14
N THR A 38 -11.79 49.03 -13.84
CA THR A 38 -11.13 48.18 -12.84
C THR A 38 -11.39 46.70 -13.11
N LEU A 39 -12.65 46.37 -13.42
CA LEU A 39 -13.07 45.02 -13.80
C LEU A 39 -12.35 44.56 -15.08
N ARG A 40 -12.31 45.41 -16.12
CA ARG A 40 -11.60 45.13 -17.37
C ARG A 40 -10.11 44.88 -17.12
N ASN A 41 -9.47 45.77 -16.36
CA ASN A 41 -8.05 45.64 -16.03
C ASN A 41 -7.74 44.38 -15.23
N TYR A 42 -8.65 43.96 -14.35
CA TYR A 42 -8.53 42.70 -13.61
C TYR A 42 -8.50 41.49 -14.55
N TYR A 43 -9.46 41.37 -15.47
CA TYR A 43 -9.49 40.25 -16.41
C TYR A 43 -8.33 40.27 -17.40
N ILE A 44 -7.91 41.44 -17.90
CA ILE A 44 -6.72 41.55 -18.76
C ILE A 44 -5.46 41.07 -18.01
N THR A 45 -5.32 41.46 -16.75
CA THR A 45 -4.19 41.03 -15.90
C THR A 45 -4.24 39.54 -15.60
N MET A 46 -5.44 38.98 -15.42
CA MET A 46 -5.66 37.54 -15.26
C MET A 46 -5.24 36.76 -16.51
N VAL A 47 -5.62 37.22 -17.71
CA VAL A 47 -5.19 36.59 -18.97
C VAL A 47 -3.65 36.63 -19.08
N LYS A 48 -3.02 37.76 -18.74
CA LYS A 48 -1.55 37.86 -18.72
C LYS A 48 -0.90 36.87 -17.74
N LYS A 49 -1.49 36.68 -16.55
CA LYS A 49 -1.03 35.68 -15.58
C LYS A 49 -1.07 34.28 -16.20
N PHE A 50 -2.18 33.91 -16.84
CA PHE A 50 -2.31 32.61 -17.50
C PHE A 50 -1.35 32.44 -18.68
N VAL A 51 -1.04 33.48 -19.43
CA VAL A 51 -0.01 33.40 -20.48
C VAL A 51 1.34 32.99 -19.88
N HIS A 52 1.74 33.57 -18.74
CA HIS A 52 2.98 33.18 -18.07
C HIS A 52 2.93 31.73 -17.56
N GLU A 53 1.81 31.31 -16.96
CA GLU A 53 1.63 29.93 -16.49
C GLU A 53 1.69 28.92 -17.63
N SER A 54 0.97 29.17 -18.74
CA SER A 54 0.98 28.30 -19.92
C SER A 54 2.36 28.17 -20.54
N LEU A 55 3.19 29.22 -20.54
CA LEU A 55 4.56 29.14 -21.03
C LEU A 55 5.44 28.27 -20.13
N ASP A 56 5.28 28.36 -18.80
CA ASP A 56 6.01 27.52 -17.84
C ASP A 56 5.57 26.04 -17.95
N GLU A 57 4.27 25.79 -18.10
CA GLU A 57 3.72 24.45 -18.31
C GLU A 57 4.20 23.85 -19.63
N LEU A 58 4.21 24.63 -20.73
CA LEU A 58 4.73 24.18 -22.01
C LEU A 58 6.20 23.75 -21.91
N GLN A 59 7.02 24.49 -21.17
CA GLN A 59 8.42 24.10 -20.93
C GLN A 59 8.51 22.80 -20.12
N SER A 60 7.63 22.62 -19.14
CA SER A 60 7.56 21.40 -18.31
C SER A 60 7.18 20.18 -19.14
N VAL A 61 6.15 20.30 -19.99
CA VAL A 61 5.71 19.26 -20.93
C VAL A 61 6.81 18.89 -21.92
N ILE A 62 7.55 19.87 -22.46
CA ILE A 62 8.67 19.59 -23.37
C ILE A 62 9.77 18.79 -22.67
N MET A 63 10.11 19.13 -21.42
CA MET A 63 11.11 18.41 -20.64
C MET A 63 10.64 16.99 -20.32
N GLU A 64 9.38 16.83 -19.91
CA GLU A 64 8.77 15.53 -19.63
C GLU A 64 8.77 14.64 -20.87
N HIS A 65 8.30 15.16 -22.01
CA HIS A 65 8.28 14.42 -23.27
C HIS A 65 9.69 13.93 -23.65
N LYS A 66 10.71 14.77 -23.46
CA LYS A 66 12.11 14.36 -23.68
C LYS A 66 12.52 13.23 -22.73
N MET A 67 12.20 13.33 -21.44
CA MET A 67 12.52 12.28 -20.47
C MET A 67 11.80 10.97 -20.79
N LEU A 68 10.52 11.02 -21.13
CA LEU A 68 9.74 9.84 -21.51
C LEU A 68 10.33 9.16 -22.75
N SER A 69 10.72 9.94 -23.77
CA SER A 69 11.41 9.42 -24.95
C SER A 69 12.74 8.74 -24.60
N GLU A 70 13.55 9.35 -23.73
CA GLU A 70 14.80 8.76 -23.26
C GLU A 70 14.55 7.49 -22.41
N MET A 71 13.51 7.49 -21.57
CA MET A 71 13.10 6.33 -20.77
C MET A 71 12.66 5.16 -21.66
N GLU A 72 11.92 5.39 -22.73
CA GLU A 72 11.56 4.34 -23.68
C GLU A 72 12.78 3.70 -24.32
N VAL A 73 13.79 4.51 -24.70
CA VAL A 73 15.06 4.02 -25.24
C VAL A 73 15.82 3.20 -24.19
N MET A 74 15.89 3.69 -22.95
CA MET A 74 16.55 2.97 -21.85
C MET A 74 15.84 1.65 -21.51
N LYS A 75 14.49 1.61 -21.61
CA LYS A 75 13.69 0.40 -21.42
C LYS A 75 13.97 -0.62 -22.52
N LYS A 76 14.02 -0.19 -23.78
CA LYS A 76 14.41 -1.05 -24.92
C LYS A 76 15.83 -1.58 -24.80
N LYS A 77 16.75 -0.79 -24.23
CA LYS A 77 18.13 -1.20 -23.98
C LYS A 77 18.29 -2.11 -22.75
N GLY A 78 17.22 -2.39 -22.00
CA GLY A 78 17.25 -3.21 -20.80
C GLY A 78 17.98 -2.55 -19.61
N MET A 79 18.17 -1.23 -19.64
CA MET A 79 18.87 -0.47 -18.58
C MET A 79 17.93 0.06 -17.49
N LEU A 80 16.62 -0.05 -17.69
CA LEU A 80 15.61 0.22 -16.66
C LEU A 80 15.10 -1.10 -16.08
N PRO A 81 14.91 -1.21 -14.75
CA PRO A 81 14.27 -2.37 -14.17
C PRO A 81 12.88 -2.54 -14.77
N SER A 82 12.57 -3.74 -15.26
CA SER A 82 11.22 -4.05 -15.74
C SER A 82 10.24 -3.84 -14.59
N SER A 83 9.20 -3.03 -14.81
CA SER A 83 8.10 -2.83 -13.87
C SER A 83 7.34 -4.12 -13.54
N GLU A 84 7.60 -5.22 -14.27
CA GLU A 84 7.05 -6.55 -14.01
C GLU A 84 7.71 -7.23 -12.81
N VAL A 85 8.86 -6.74 -12.35
CA VAL A 85 9.43 -7.14 -11.07
C VAL A 85 8.84 -6.22 -10.02
N ALA A 86 7.56 -6.41 -9.70
CA ALA A 86 7.02 -6.01 -8.41
C ALA A 86 7.97 -6.60 -7.38
N THR A 87 8.82 -5.74 -6.80
CA THR A 87 9.81 -6.18 -5.82
C THR A 87 9.03 -6.84 -4.72
N LYS A 88 9.14 -8.17 -4.63
CA LYS A 88 8.68 -8.94 -3.48
C LYS A 88 9.22 -8.18 -2.28
N THR A 89 8.34 -7.52 -1.53
CA THR A 89 8.77 -6.74 -0.37
C THR A 89 9.50 -7.73 0.50
N THR A 90 10.81 -7.55 0.65
CA THR A 90 11.56 -8.44 1.53
C THR A 90 10.93 -8.28 2.91
N PRO A 91 10.45 -9.36 3.56
CA PRO A 91 9.79 -9.23 4.83
C PRO A 91 10.68 -8.45 5.78
N PHE A 92 10.08 -7.49 6.49
CA PHE A 92 10.76 -6.60 7.42
C PHE A 92 11.64 -7.43 8.36
N LYS A 93 12.96 -7.24 8.28
CA LYS A 93 13.89 -7.85 9.24
C LYS A 93 13.83 -7.01 10.51
N PRO A 94 13.24 -7.48 11.61
CA PRO A 94 13.20 -6.71 12.84
C PRO A 94 14.61 -6.41 13.30
N ILE A 95 14.91 -5.14 13.53
CA ILE A 95 16.18 -4.72 14.13
C ILE A 95 16.15 -5.18 15.58
N LEU A 96 16.98 -6.16 15.93
CA LEU A 96 17.18 -6.59 17.31
C LEU A 96 17.85 -5.44 18.08
N ILE A 97 17.09 -4.75 18.93
CA ILE A 97 17.62 -3.71 19.82
C ILE A 97 18.42 -4.40 20.94
N THR A 98 19.72 -4.57 20.71
CA THR A 98 20.67 -5.18 21.66
C THR A 98 20.73 -4.49 23.02
N ARG A 99 20.23 -3.24 23.09
CA ARG A 99 20.15 -2.44 24.31
C ARG A 99 19.16 -3.01 25.33
N ASP A 100 18.06 -3.60 24.90
CA ASP A 100 17.03 -4.15 25.79
C ASP A 100 17.46 -5.47 26.43
N ALA A 101 18.26 -6.27 25.72
CA ALA A 101 18.88 -7.48 26.27
C ALA A 101 19.90 -7.15 27.38
N ILE A 102 20.70 -6.10 27.19
CA ILE A 102 21.66 -5.62 28.21
C ILE A 102 20.89 -5.06 29.42
N ASN A 103 19.87 -4.25 29.20
CA ASN A 103 19.03 -3.70 30.27
C ASN A 103 18.34 -4.82 31.06
N LYS A 104 17.84 -5.89 30.43
CA LYS A 104 17.27 -7.04 31.14
C LYS A 104 18.29 -7.75 32.04
N ASN A 105 19.52 -7.94 31.57
CA ASN A 105 20.57 -8.56 32.39
C ASN A 105 20.97 -7.68 33.59
N VAL A 106 20.94 -6.35 33.42
CA VAL A 106 21.31 -5.39 34.48
C VAL A 106 20.17 -5.15 35.47
N PHE A 107 18.92 -5.03 35.01
CA PHE A 107 17.76 -4.72 35.86
C PHE A 107 17.02 -5.98 36.36
N GLY A 108 17.14 -7.12 35.68
CA GLY A 108 16.47 -8.36 36.03
C GLY A 108 17.06 -9.12 37.23
N MET A 109 18.29 -8.79 37.65
CA MET A 109 18.95 -9.44 38.78
C MET A 109 18.77 -8.72 40.13
N GLY A 110 18.03 -7.59 40.20
CA GLY A 110 18.11 -6.72 41.39
C GLY A 110 16.83 -6.06 41.93
N TYR A 111 15.72 -5.97 41.20
CA TYR A 111 14.52 -5.28 41.70
C TYR A 111 13.23 -6.03 41.33
N PRO A 112 12.63 -6.78 42.29
CA PRO A 112 11.34 -7.48 42.11
C PRO A 112 10.13 -6.56 41.91
N SER A 113 10.30 -5.24 42.02
CA SER A 113 9.21 -4.25 42.01
C SER A 113 8.91 -3.66 40.64
N HIS A 114 9.65 -4.01 39.58
CA HIS A 114 9.38 -3.51 38.24
C HIS A 114 9.14 -4.69 37.28
N PRO A 115 7.94 -4.82 36.69
CA PRO A 115 7.69 -5.82 35.65
C PRO A 115 8.49 -5.48 34.39
N SER A 116 9.68 -6.06 34.24
CA SER A 116 10.55 -5.86 33.08
C SER A 116 10.40 -7.02 32.09
N MET A 117 9.16 -7.35 31.71
CA MET A 117 8.94 -8.25 30.59
C MET A 117 9.34 -7.52 29.31
N SER A 118 10.26 -8.10 28.54
CA SER A 118 10.59 -7.53 27.24
C SER A 118 9.38 -7.67 26.30
N VAL A 119 9.27 -6.80 25.31
CA VAL A 119 8.17 -6.87 24.32
C VAL A 119 8.14 -8.24 23.61
N ALA A 120 9.31 -8.84 23.39
CA ALA A 120 9.43 -10.18 22.82
C ALA A 120 8.90 -11.27 23.77
N GLU A 121 9.24 -11.21 25.06
CA GLU A 121 8.80 -12.19 26.05
C GLU A 121 7.29 -12.11 26.31
N PHE A 122 6.74 -10.90 26.26
CA PHE A 122 5.30 -10.69 26.28
C PHE A 122 4.61 -11.28 25.04
N TYR A 123 5.22 -11.15 23.87
CA TYR A 123 4.71 -11.75 22.64
C TYR A 123 4.69 -13.28 22.75
N ASP A 124 5.80 -13.89 23.18
CA ASP A 124 5.91 -15.34 23.35
C ASP A 124 4.93 -15.89 24.39
N GLN A 125 4.72 -15.16 25.49
CA GLN A 125 3.74 -15.54 26.50
C GLN A 125 2.32 -15.47 25.94
N ARG A 126 1.99 -14.43 25.16
CA ARG A 126 0.66 -14.26 24.56
C ARG A 126 0.38 -15.26 23.43
N VAL A 127 1.42 -15.68 22.70
CA VAL A 127 1.32 -16.79 21.74
C VAL A 127 1.08 -18.11 22.49
N LYS A 128 1.80 -18.37 23.60
CA LYS A 128 1.56 -19.55 24.45
C LYS A 128 0.17 -19.59 25.09
N ASP A 129 -0.33 -18.43 25.52
CA ASP A 129 -1.67 -18.26 26.06
C ASP A 129 -2.76 -18.35 24.96
N GLY A 130 -2.38 -18.51 23.68
CA GLY A 130 -3.29 -18.68 22.55
C GLY A 130 -3.97 -17.38 22.09
N TRP A 131 -3.54 -16.22 22.60
CA TRP A 131 -4.10 -14.92 22.23
C TRP A 131 -3.61 -14.43 20.86
N PHE A 132 -2.39 -14.81 20.47
CA PHE A 132 -1.81 -14.48 19.17
C PHE A 132 -1.52 -15.74 18.35
N PRO A 133 -1.66 -15.67 17.00
CA PRO A 133 -1.33 -16.78 16.13
C PRO A 133 0.16 -17.09 16.21
N ASP A 134 0.49 -18.36 16.41
CA ASP A 134 1.86 -18.85 16.47
C ASP A 134 2.51 -18.70 15.09
N PRO A 135 3.61 -17.93 14.95
CA PRO A 135 4.28 -17.75 13.66
C PRO A 135 4.78 -19.07 13.05
N SER A 136 4.95 -20.13 13.85
CA SER A 136 5.33 -21.46 13.38
C SER A 136 4.17 -22.28 12.83
N LYS A 137 2.92 -21.90 13.08
CA LYS A 137 1.70 -22.64 12.69
C LYS A 137 0.91 -21.97 11.56
N ARG A 138 1.53 -21.07 10.79
CA ARG A 138 0.93 -20.29 9.69
C ARG A 138 0.63 -21.10 8.43
N LEU A 139 -0.03 -22.25 8.56
CA LEU A 139 -0.29 -23.14 7.41
C LEU A 139 -1.77 -23.29 7.05
N ASN A 140 -2.67 -22.60 7.75
CA ASN A 140 -4.11 -22.89 7.61
C ASN A 140 -4.91 -21.80 6.87
N CYS A 141 -4.25 -20.86 6.17
CA CYS A 141 -4.98 -19.89 5.35
C CYS A 141 -4.50 -19.90 3.90
N LEU A 142 -5.46 -19.78 2.97
CA LEU A 142 -5.22 -19.76 1.50
C LEU A 142 -4.19 -18.72 1.09
N GLN A 143 -4.08 -17.62 1.84
CA GLN A 143 -3.15 -16.54 1.57
C GLN A 143 -1.71 -16.90 1.94
N ASP A 144 -1.50 -17.63 3.05
CA ASP A 144 -0.17 -18.13 3.46
C ASP A 144 0.32 -19.23 2.50
N GLN A 145 -0.59 -20.08 2.01
CA GLN A 145 -0.26 -21.15 1.05
C GLN A 145 0.20 -20.59 -0.32
N ALA A 146 -0.30 -19.41 -0.71
CA ALA A 146 0.16 -18.72 -1.91
C ALA A 146 1.57 -18.11 -1.76
N GLU A 147 2.01 -17.79 -0.53
CA GLU A 147 3.32 -17.21 -0.26
C GLU A 147 4.45 -18.25 -0.20
N LEU A 148 4.14 -19.50 0.20
CA LEU A 148 5.12 -20.60 0.38
C LEU A 148 5.66 -21.20 -0.92
N GLY A 149 5.20 -20.73 -2.08
CA GLY A 149 5.62 -21.21 -3.39
C GLY A 149 4.95 -22.54 -3.78
N PRO A 150 4.89 -22.83 -5.09
CA PRO A 150 4.06 -23.92 -5.63
C PRO A 150 4.54 -25.33 -5.25
N GLU A 151 5.77 -25.49 -4.77
CA GLU A 151 6.30 -26.80 -4.34
C GLU A 151 5.82 -27.17 -2.93
N VAL A 152 5.90 -26.25 -1.97
CA VAL A 152 5.49 -26.50 -0.58
C VAL A 152 3.96 -26.64 -0.47
N ALA A 153 3.21 -25.91 -1.31
CA ALA A 153 1.76 -26.05 -1.38
C ALA A 153 1.33 -27.44 -1.87
N LYS A 154 2.09 -28.03 -2.81
CA LYS A 154 1.83 -29.39 -3.32
C LYS A 154 2.19 -30.46 -2.30
N GLU A 155 3.32 -30.33 -1.61
CA GLU A 155 3.69 -31.27 -0.54
C GLU A 155 2.67 -31.28 0.61
N ALA A 156 2.08 -30.11 0.94
CA ALA A 156 1.02 -30.02 1.94
C ALA A 156 -0.30 -30.66 1.46
N GLU A 157 -0.65 -30.49 0.18
CA GLU A 157 -1.83 -31.11 -0.44
C GLU A 157 -1.67 -32.64 -0.51
N GLU A 158 -0.51 -33.14 -0.95
CA GLU A 158 -0.16 -34.56 -0.97
C GLU A 158 -0.22 -35.17 0.44
N HIS A 159 0.30 -34.49 1.46
CA HIS A 159 0.22 -34.97 2.84
C HIS A 159 -1.22 -34.98 3.38
N GLU A 160 -2.07 -34.00 3.00
CA GLU A 160 -3.48 -34.00 3.40
C GLU A 160 -4.26 -35.13 2.71
N GLU A 161 -3.95 -35.43 1.45
CA GLU A 161 -4.53 -36.55 0.69
C GLU A 161 -4.10 -37.89 1.29
N GLU A 162 -2.83 -38.08 1.63
CA GLU A 162 -2.34 -39.30 2.29
C GLU A 162 -3.02 -39.55 3.65
N GLU A 163 -3.25 -38.50 4.44
CA GLU A 163 -3.97 -38.62 5.72
C GLU A 163 -5.47 -38.86 5.54
N LYS A 164 -6.05 -38.40 4.41
CA LYS A 164 -7.43 -38.76 4.04
C LYS A 164 -7.53 -40.23 3.64
N GLU A 165 -6.66 -40.69 2.75
CA GLU A 165 -6.63 -42.07 2.27
C GLU A 165 -6.38 -43.05 3.42
N LYS A 166 -5.43 -42.77 4.31
CA LYS A 166 -5.18 -43.60 5.51
C LYS A 166 -6.38 -43.70 6.44
N ALA A 167 -7.12 -42.61 6.63
CA ALA A 167 -8.28 -42.59 7.51
C ALA A 167 -9.51 -43.26 6.88
N GLU A 168 -9.60 -43.23 5.54
CA GLU A 168 -10.58 -44.00 4.77
C GLU A 168 -10.25 -45.50 4.81
N GLU A 169 -8.97 -45.89 4.67
CA GLU A 169 -8.51 -47.27 4.80
C GLU A 169 -8.69 -47.85 6.21
N GLN A 170 -8.58 -47.02 7.25
CA GLN A 170 -8.75 -47.44 8.65
C GLN A 170 -10.21 -47.47 9.12
N ASP A 171 -11.18 -47.13 8.25
CA ASP A 171 -12.60 -47.08 8.57
C ASP A 171 -12.87 -46.29 9.87
N ASP A 172 -12.23 -45.13 10.03
CA ASP A 172 -12.34 -44.33 11.25
C ASP A 172 -13.81 -43.99 11.54
N PRO A 173 -14.35 -44.38 12.71
CA PRO A 173 -15.80 -44.30 12.98
C PRO A 173 -16.32 -42.86 12.97
N GLU A 174 -15.46 -41.88 13.24
CA GLU A 174 -15.81 -40.46 13.21
C GLU A 174 -15.93 -39.90 11.80
N LYS A 175 -15.02 -40.24 10.87
CA LYS A 175 -15.13 -39.81 9.47
C LYS A 175 -16.36 -40.43 8.81
N LEU A 176 -16.56 -41.73 9.04
CA LEU A 176 -17.69 -42.46 8.49
C LEU A 176 -19.04 -41.94 9.02
N ALA A 177 -19.09 -41.45 10.27
CA ALA A 177 -20.27 -40.77 10.81
C ALA A 177 -20.48 -39.37 10.22
N GLN A 178 -19.42 -38.64 9.91
CA GLN A 178 -19.51 -37.33 9.25
C GLN A 178 -20.01 -37.48 7.80
N ASP A 179 -19.50 -38.46 7.06
CA ASP A 179 -19.94 -38.73 5.68
C ASP A 179 -21.41 -39.15 5.62
N ARG A 180 -21.84 -40.01 6.53
CA ARG A 180 -23.27 -40.39 6.66
C ARG A 180 -24.16 -39.19 6.97
N LYS A 181 -23.75 -38.32 7.89
CA LYS A 181 -24.49 -37.08 8.20
C LYS A 181 -24.55 -36.15 6.99
N TRP A 182 -23.48 -36.10 6.20
CA TRP A 182 -23.44 -35.31 4.99
C TRP A 182 -24.37 -35.85 3.91
N ASP A 183 -24.45 -37.17 3.75
CA ASP A 183 -25.42 -37.83 2.87
C ASP A 183 -26.86 -37.62 3.31
N GLU A 184 -27.17 -37.82 4.59
CA GLU A 184 -28.51 -37.54 5.15
C GLU A 184 -28.92 -36.07 4.90
N TRP A 185 -27.98 -35.13 5.05
CA TRP A 185 -28.23 -33.74 4.73
C TRP A 185 -28.46 -33.51 3.24
N ARG A 186 -27.69 -34.13 2.34
CA ARG A 186 -27.87 -34.00 0.88
C ARG A 186 -29.21 -34.58 0.41
N ASP A 187 -29.65 -35.68 1.01
CA ASP A 187 -30.92 -36.33 0.67
C ASP A 187 -32.14 -35.52 1.13
N THR A 188 -32.03 -34.86 2.28
CA THR A 188 -33.09 -34.00 2.81
C THR A 188 -33.14 -32.61 2.14
N HIS A 189 -32.06 -32.19 1.46
CA HIS A 189 -31.93 -30.87 0.85
C HIS A 189 -31.65 -30.94 -0.66
N ARG A 190 -32.73 -30.95 -1.47
CA ARG A 190 -32.66 -30.99 -2.94
C ARG A 190 -31.85 -29.81 -3.51
N ARG A 191 -31.18 -30.02 -4.64
CA ARG A 191 -30.51 -28.95 -5.41
C ARG A 191 -31.45 -27.75 -5.61
N GLY A 192 -31.02 -26.58 -5.15
CA GLY A 192 -31.83 -25.35 -5.18
C GLY A 192 -32.59 -25.04 -3.89
N TRP A 193 -32.41 -25.82 -2.82
CA TRP A 193 -32.99 -25.56 -1.48
C TRP A 193 -32.37 -24.34 -0.76
N GLY A 194 -31.40 -23.67 -1.39
CA GLY A 194 -30.82 -22.41 -0.93
C GLY A 194 -31.64 -21.16 -1.31
N ASN A 195 -31.02 -19.98 -1.24
CA ASN A 195 -31.69 -18.69 -1.39
C ASN A 195 -32.51 -18.54 -2.70
N THR A 196 -33.83 -18.70 -2.58
CA THR A 196 -34.79 -18.52 -3.69
C THR A 196 -35.37 -17.10 -3.76
N TYR A 197 -35.04 -16.22 -2.81
CA TYR A 197 -35.63 -14.88 -2.68
C TYR A 197 -34.97 -13.81 -3.57
N ASN A 198 -33.79 -14.07 -4.13
CA ASN A 198 -33.11 -13.18 -5.09
C ASN A 198 -33.27 -13.68 -6.54
N ARG A 199 -34.50 -13.90 -7.00
CA ARG A 199 -34.81 -14.09 -8.42
C ARG A 199 -35.42 -12.80 -8.97
N SER A 200 -34.56 -11.84 -9.28
CA SER A 200 -34.82 -10.66 -10.10
C SER A 200 -33.64 -10.41 -11.02
#